data_AF-A0A7C3FVH9-F1
#
_entry.id   AF-A0A7C3FVH9-F1
#
_cell.length_a   1.000
_cell.length_b   1.000
_cell.length_c   1.000
_cell.angle_alpha   90.00
_cell.angle_beta   90.00
_cell.angle_gamma   90.00
#
_symmetry.space_group_name_H-M   'P 1'
#
loop_
_entity.id
_entity.type
_entity.pdbx_description
1 polymer ?
#
loop_
_entity_poly.entity_id
_entity_poly.type
_entity_poly.pdbx_seq_one_letter_code
_entity_poly.pdbx_strand_id
1 'polypeptide(L)' 'MAKQRIRIKLKAYDHRLLDNSVRQIVEAAERTGAAVVGPVPLPTKIEKFTVMRSPFID' A
#
# COMPACT_ATOMS: atom_id res chain seq x y z
N MET A 1 -9.77 -28.43 8.34
CA MET A 1 -9.43 -27.26 9.18
C MET A 1 -9.62 -26.00 8.35
N ALA A 2 -10.38 -25.01 8.83
CA ALA A 2 -10.65 -23.80 8.07
C ALA A 2 -9.33 -23.06 7.79
N LYS A 3 -8.98 -22.94 6.49
CA LYS A 3 -7.74 -22.28 6.07
C LYS A 3 -7.88 -20.79 6.36
N GLN A 4 -7.34 -20.33 7.49
CA GLN A 4 -7.35 -18.90 7.83
C GLN A 4 -6.51 -18.14 6.79
N ARG A 5 -7.18 -17.31 6.00
CA ARG A 5 -6.55 -16.48 4.96
C ARG A 5 -6.64 -15.02 5.39
N ILE A 6 -5.51 -14.46 5.78
CA ILE A 6 -5.39 -13.03 6.09
C ILE A 6 -5.08 -12.28 4.79
N ARG A 7 -5.79 -11.17 4.54
CA ARG A 7 -5.53 -10.28 3.40
C ARG A 7 -5.08 -8.92 3.92
N ILE A 8 -3.82 -8.58 3.67
CA ILE A 8 -3.22 -7.31 4.10
C ILE A 8 -3.28 -6.34 2.91
N LYS A 9 -3.81 -5.13 3.13
CA LYS A 9 -3.84 -4.08 2.11
C LYS A 9 -3.07 -2.88 2.63
N LEU A 10 -1.92 -2.60 2.02
CA LEU A 10 -1.08 -1.47 2.37
C LEU A 10 -1.42 -0.28 1.47
N LYS A 11 -1.50 0.91 2.05
CA LYS A 11 -1.71 2.18 1.34
C LYS A 11 -0.77 3.21 1.94
N ALA A 12 -0.07 3.93 1.08
CA ALA A 12 0.77 5.05 1.47
C ALA A 12 0.77 6.09 0.35
N TYR A 13 1.10 7.33 0.68
CA TYR A 13 1.33 8.39 -0.31
C TYR A 13 2.74 8.34 -0.89
N ASP A 14 3.73 7.92 -0.10
CA ASP A 14 5.11 7.72 -0.55
C ASP A 14 5.37 6.24 -0.86
N HIS A 15 5.87 5.96 -2.06
CA HIS A 15 6.23 4.63 -2.52
C HIS A 15 7.45 4.06 -1.77
N ARG A 16 8.43 4.89 -1.38
CA ARG A 16 9.69 4.40 -0.77
C ARG A 16 9.43 3.79 0.60
N LEU A 17 8.58 4.44 1.39
CA LEU A 17 8.15 3.92 2.68
C LEU A 17 7.34 2.63 2.51
N LEU A 18 6.43 2.61 1.53
CA LEU A 18 5.60 1.45 1.23
C LEU A 18 6.45 0.22 0.90
N ASP A 19 7.41 0.36 0.01
CA ASP A 19 8.29 -0.74 -0.42
C ASP A 19 9.14 -1.28 0.72
N ASN A 20 9.67 -0.38 1.56
CA ASN A 20 10.42 -0.78 2.75
C ASN A 20 9.57 -1.59 3.74
N SER A 21 8.35 -1.12 4.02
CA SER A 21 7.42 -1.83 4.90
C SER A 21 6.94 -3.16 4.32
N VAL A 22 6.64 -3.21 3.01
CA VAL A 22 6.28 -4.45 2.31
C VAL A 22 7.39 -5.49 2.47
N ARG A 23 8.65 -5.09 2.23
CA ARG A 23 9.80 -6.00 2.35
C ARG A 23 9.94 -6.57 3.76
N GLN A 24 9.82 -5.71 4.78
CA GLN A 24 9.88 -6.15 6.18
C GLN A 24 8.77 -7.14 6.55
N ILE A 25 7.54 -6.90 6.07
CA ILE A 25 6.39 -7.78 6.33
C ILE A 25 6.57 -9.13 5.65
N VAL A 26 7.04 -9.13 4.39
CA VAL A 26 7.30 -10.37 3.64
C VAL A 26 8.37 -11.19 4.34
N GLU A 27 9.50 -10.58 4.72
CA GLU A 27 10.60 -11.26 5.42
C GLU A 27 10.15 -11.85 6.77
N ALA A 28 9.31 -11.12 7.52
CA ALA A 28 8.76 -11.62 8.78
C ALA A 28 7.76 -12.78 8.57
N ALA A 29 6.95 -12.72 7.53
CA ALA A 29 5.99 -13.79 7.20
C ALA A 29 6.70 -15.06 6.70
N GLU A 30 7.78 -14.91 5.92
CA GLU A 30 8.64 -16.02 5.51
C GLU A 30 9.35 -16.65 6.71
N ARG A 31 9.88 -15.85 7.63
CA ARG A 31 10.51 -16.34 8.88
C ARG A 31 9.55 -17.13 9.77
N THR A 32 8.26 -16.80 9.75
CA THR A 32 7.23 -17.53 10.52
C THR A 32 6.67 -18.75 9.79
N GLY A 33 7.12 -19.03 8.55
CA GLY A 33 6.69 -20.18 7.76
C GLY A 33 5.30 -20.05 7.16
N ALA A 34 4.75 -18.82 7.09
CA ALA A 34 3.44 -18.59 6.48
C ALA A 34 3.53 -18.61 4.95
N ALA A 35 2.51 -19.15 4.27
CA ALA A 35 2.43 -19.12 2.81
C ALA A 35 2.09 -17.70 2.33
N VAL A 36 3.06 -17.00 1.75
CA VAL A 36 2.92 -15.64 1.24
C VAL A 36 2.59 -15.66 -0.25
N VAL A 37 1.51 -14.97 -0.62
CA VAL A 37 1.30 -14.53 -2.00
C VAL A 37 2.00 -13.18 -2.09
N GLY A 38 3.06 -13.07 -2.90
CA GLY A 38 3.94 -11.91 -2.97
C GLY A 38 3.20 -10.58 -3.19
N PRO A 39 3.90 -9.44 -3.08
CA PRO A 39 3.27 -8.12 -3.19
C PRO A 39 2.62 -7.95 -4.57
N VAL A 40 1.29 -7.87 -4.61
CA VAL A 40 0.54 -7.60 -5.83
C VAL A 40 0.28 -6.09 -5.91
N PRO A 41 0.92 -5.37 -6.84
CA PRO A 41 0.67 -3.94 -7.00
C PRO A 41 -0.73 -3.74 -7.54
N LEU A 42 -1.47 -2.83 -6.89
CA LEU A 42 -2.78 -2.38 -7.35
C LEU A 42 -2.61 -1.00 -8.02
N PRO A 43 -3.49 -0.63 -8.97
CA PRO A 43 -3.49 0.69 -9.56
C PRO A 43 -3.51 1.80 -8.49
N THR A 44 -2.69 2.83 -8.69
CA THR A 44 -2.64 3.99 -7.80
C THR A 44 -3.91 4.83 -7.98
N LYS A 45 -4.57 5.15 -6.87
CA LYS A 45 -5.68 6.09 -6.88
C LYS A 45 -5.11 7.51 -6.91
N ILE A 46 -5.51 8.28 -7.91
CA ILE A 46 -5.12 9.68 -8.05
C ILE A 46 -6.39 10.51 -7.88
N GLU A 47 -6.48 11.23 -6.77
CA GLU A 47 -7.56 12.19 -6.50
C GLU A 47 -7.04 13.59 -6.81
N LYS A 48 -7.61 14.22 -7.83
CA LYS A 48 -7.24 15.57 -8.26
C LYS A 48 -8.32 16.54 -7.78
N PHE A 49 -7.91 17.57 -7.04
CA PHE A 49 -8.79 18.64 -6.59
C PHE A 49 -8.40 19.92 -7.28
N THR A 50 -9.38 20.62 -7.87
CA THR A 50 -9.16 21.95 -8.46
C THR A 50 -9.50 22.99 -7.40
N VAL A 51 -8.54 23.84 -7.08
CA VAL A 51 -8.72 24.96 -6.14
C VAL A 51 -8.57 26.28 -6.89
N MET A 52 -9.25 27.34 -6.43
CA MET A 52 -9.03 28.68 -6.96
C MET A 52 -7.57 29.09 -6.71
N ARG A 53 -6.90 29.63 -7.73
CA ARG A 53 -5.50 30.07 -7.63
C ARG A 53 -5.32 31.34 -6.81
N SER A 54 -6.30 32.26 -6.86
CA SER A 54 -6.29 33.55 -6.16
C SER A 54 -7.63 33.78 -5.45
N PRO A 55 -7.66 34.43 -4.27
CA PRO A 55 -8.89 34.87 -3.64
C PRO A 55 -9.56 36.07 -4.36
N PHE A 56 -8.85 36.83 -5.20
CA PHE A 56 -9.39 37.96 -5.97
C PHE A 56 -8.73 38.07 -7.35
N ILE A 57 -9.60 38.07 -8.39
CA ILE A 57 -9.48 38.27 -9.86
C ILE A 57 -8.19 37.80 -10.55
N ASP A 58 -8.36 37.07 -11.66
CA ASP A 58 -7.33 36.64 -12.62
C ASP A 58 -6.48 37.80 -13.17
#